data_AF-A0A0K1Q5X8-F1
#
_entry.id   AF-A0A0K1Q5X8-F1
#
_cell.length_a   1.000
_cell.length_b   1.000
_cell.length_c   1.000
_cell.angle_alpha   90.00
_cell.angle_beta   90.00
_cell.angle_gamma   90.00
#
_symmetry.space_group_name_H-M   'P 1'
#
loop_
_entity.id
_entity.type
_entity.pdbx_description
1 polymer ?
#
loop_
_entity_poly.entity_id
_entity_poly.type
_entity_poly.pdbx_seq_one_letter_code
_entity_poly.pdbx_strand_id
1 'polypeptide(L)'
;MSRDEESVFEDDALDALLDVGRNERPPSSWGGRQDVYRHLAIGGIIVLAFARASVTLAGLPRVLRATATAVVVGAAIGSMLLFVRRSSPANECVPAPVAATTVAAPFEPPIDVTSEREAPAPTLSVDALPSFVATPAPTVQGREPGRAVARDTTPSAAPSLARETKSIAKIRSLVAAQDFAGALAAIAEHRSAFPGGLLGQEASVLEIEALRGADDPRGCRAGRAFLDAHPESAHRVRVMSLLRSCGE
;
A
#
# COMPACT_ATOMS: atom_id res chain seq x y z
N MET A 1 -10.22 7.13 58.62
CA MET A 1 -9.48 6.14 57.81
C MET A 1 -10.45 5.63 56.74
N SER A 2 -11.11 6.51 56.00
CA SER A 2 -10.65 7.45 54.95
C SER A 2 -10.51 6.72 53.62
N ARG A 3 -11.63 6.70 52.87
CA ARG A 3 -11.80 6.13 51.53
C ARG A 3 -11.46 7.14 50.41
N ASP A 4 -10.92 8.29 50.77
CA ASP A 4 -10.75 9.43 49.87
C ASP A 4 -9.36 9.47 49.19
N GLU A 5 -8.44 8.57 49.55
CA GLU A 5 -7.07 8.56 48.98
C GLU A 5 -6.91 7.71 47.72
N GLU A 6 -7.89 6.87 47.36
CA GLU A 6 -7.75 5.95 46.21
C GLU A 6 -8.06 6.62 44.85
N SER A 7 -8.78 7.75 44.83
CA SER A 7 -9.17 8.41 43.57
C SER A 7 -8.13 9.35 42.96
N VAL A 8 -7.12 9.77 43.73
CA VAL A 8 -6.15 10.79 43.26
C VAL A 8 -5.06 10.17 42.38
N PHE A 9 -4.81 8.85 42.48
CA PHE A 9 -3.74 8.19 41.73
C PHE A 9 -4.13 7.82 40.28
N GLU A 10 -5.41 7.75 39.92
CA GLU A 10 -5.84 7.39 38.56
C GLU A 10 -5.72 8.57 37.57
N ASP A 11 -5.95 9.80 38.04
CA ASP A 11 -5.90 11.00 37.19
C ASP A 11 -4.46 11.32 36.74
N ASP A 12 -3.48 11.21 37.64
CA ASP A 12 -2.06 11.47 37.31
C ASP A 12 -1.48 10.47 36.30
N ALA A 13 -1.91 9.20 36.38
CA ALA A 13 -1.49 8.16 35.44
C ALA A 13 -2.08 8.39 34.04
N LEU A 14 -3.32 8.88 33.97
CA LEU A 14 -3.98 9.22 32.72
C LEU A 14 -3.33 10.43 32.05
N ASP A 15 -3.01 11.45 32.83
CA ASP A 15 -2.31 12.65 32.33
C ASP A 15 -0.90 12.31 31.84
N ALA A 16 -0.16 11.45 32.55
CA ALA A 16 1.15 10.97 32.10
C ALA A 16 1.06 10.19 30.77
N LEU A 17 0.01 9.39 30.58
CA LEU A 17 -0.20 8.60 29.37
C LEU A 17 -0.61 9.48 28.17
N LEU A 18 -1.39 10.54 28.43
CA LEU A 18 -1.72 11.56 27.43
C LEU A 18 -0.49 12.38 27.03
N ASP A 19 0.42 12.66 27.96
CA ASP A 19 1.65 13.40 27.67
C ASP A 19 2.65 12.55 26.87
N VAL A 20 2.72 11.24 27.10
CA VAL A 20 3.50 10.31 26.25
C VAL A 20 2.94 10.30 24.83
N GLY A 21 1.61 10.21 24.67
CA GLY A 21 0.96 10.22 23.35
C GLY A 21 1.15 11.53 22.58
N ARG A 22 1.25 12.69 23.27
CA ARG A 22 1.57 13.98 22.62
C ARG A 22 3.03 14.13 22.22
N ASN A 23 3.94 13.47 22.95
CA ASN A 23 5.38 13.58 22.74
C ASN A 23 5.96 12.46 21.84
N GLU A 24 5.17 11.43 21.52
CA GLU A 24 5.52 10.48 20.45
C GLU A 24 5.54 11.20 19.10
N ARG A 25 6.76 11.57 18.67
CA ARG A 25 6.98 12.03 17.30
C ARG A 25 6.60 10.89 16.36
N PRO A 26 5.76 11.13 15.34
CA PRO A 26 5.41 10.10 14.37
C PRO A 26 6.70 9.56 13.75
N PRO A 27 6.82 8.24 13.58
CA PRO A 27 8.02 7.63 13.00
C PRO A 27 8.30 8.28 11.64
N SER A 28 9.55 8.64 11.38
CA SER A 28 9.98 9.40 10.18
C SER A 28 9.60 8.73 8.85
N SER A 29 9.22 7.44 8.88
CA SER A 29 8.68 6.69 7.75
C SER A 29 7.26 7.10 7.32
N TRP A 30 6.53 7.88 8.12
CA TRP A 30 5.19 8.38 7.78
C TRP A 30 5.18 9.55 6.79
N GLY A 31 6.27 10.32 6.69
CA GLY A 31 6.35 11.48 5.80
C GLY A 31 6.12 11.11 4.32
N GLY A 32 6.66 9.96 3.88
CA GLY A 32 6.48 9.49 2.51
C GLY A 32 5.06 8.96 2.18
N ARG A 33 4.26 8.62 3.20
CA ARG A 33 2.88 8.13 2.98
C ARG A 33 1.84 9.25 2.96
N GLN A 34 2.11 10.38 3.62
CA GLN A 34 1.18 11.52 3.63
C GLN A 34 0.97 12.14 2.23
N ASP A 35 1.99 12.16 1.38
CA ASP A 35 1.84 12.65 -0.01
C ASP A 35 0.86 11.80 -0.82
N VAL A 36 0.87 10.47 -0.63
CA VAL A 36 -0.05 9.56 -1.32
C VAL A 36 -1.51 9.83 -0.90
N TYR A 37 -1.78 10.04 0.38
CA TYR A 37 -3.12 10.38 0.87
C TYR A 37 -3.57 11.78 0.43
N ARG A 38 -2.64 12.74 0.33
CA ARG A 38 -2.94 14.10 -0.13
C ARG A 38 -3.33 14.11 -1.62
N HIS A 39 -2.69 13.27 -2.44
CA HIS A 39 -3.08 13.10 -3.85
C HIS A 39 -4.40 12.34 -4.03
N LEU A 40 -4.72 11.36 -3.17
CA LEU A 40 -6.01 10.67 -3.22
C LEU A 40 -7.20 11.56 -2.81
N ALA A 41 -7.01 12.42 -1.80
CA ALA A 41 -8.05 13.34 -1.34
C ALA A 41 -8.46 14.37 -2.41
N ILE A 42 -7.54 14.76 -3.28
CA ILE A 42 -7.81 15.69 -4.39
C ILE A 42 -8.51 14.97 -5.56
N GLY A 43 -8.22 13.68 -5.79
CA GLY A 43 -8.85 12.88 -6.85
C GLY A 43 -10.32 12.52 -6.60
N GLY A 44 -10.71 12.33 -5.33
CA GLY A 44 -12.08 11.94 -4.96
C GLY A 44 -13.16 13.00 -5.22
N ILE A 45 -12.78 14.29 -5.25
CA ILE A 45 -13.73 15.40 -5.44
C ILE A 45 -14.14 15.54 -6.92
N ILE A 46 -13.28 15.15 -7.87
CA ILE A 46 -13.55 15.33 -9.31
C ILE A 46 -14.61 14.34 -9.82
N VAL A 47 -14.69 13.13 -9.25
CA VAL A 47 -15.64 12.09 -9.70
C VAL A 47 -17.09 12.45 -9.33
N LEU A 48 -17.32 13.11 -8.19
CA LEU A 48 -18.66 13.53 -7.76
C LEU A 48 -19.21 14.72 -8.58
N ALA A 49 -18.35 15.56 -9.15
CA ALA A 49 -18.78 16.65 -10.03
C ALA A 49 -19.28 16.14 -11.39
N PHE A 50 -18.67 15.07 -11.94
CA PHE A 50 -19.11 14.48 -13.21
C PHE A 50 -20.48 13.78 -13.12
N ALA A 51 -20.81 13.18 -11.97
CA ALA A 51 -22.09 12.49 -11.78
C ALA A 51 -23.31 13.41 -11.71
N ARG A 52 -23.13 14.70 -11.34
CA ARG A 52 -24.24 15.68 -11.30
C ARG A 52 -24.46 16.44 -12.60
N ALA A 53 -23.46 16.51 -13.48
CA ALA A 53 -23.60 17.19 -14.77
C ALA A 53 -24.40 16.38 -15.81
N SER A 54 -24.44 15.04 -15.69
CA SER A 54 -25.13 14.17 -16.65
C SER A 54 -26.66 14.22 -16.58
N VAL A 55 -27.25 14.74 -15.48
CA VAL A 55 -28.71 14.80 -15.31
C VAL A 55 -29.34 16.03 -15.98
N THR A 56 -28.59 17.12 -16.23
CA THR A 56 -29.14 18.35 -16.83
C THR A 56 -29.09 18.39 -18.36
N LEU A 57 -28.37 17.47 -19.01
CA LEU A 57 -28.22 17.42 -20.48
C LEU A 57 -29.30 16.59 -21.21
N ALA A 58 -30.22 15.96 -20.48
CA ALA A 58 -31.28 15.12 -21.05
C ALA A 58 -32.35 15.90 -21.87
N GLY A 59 -32.35 17.23 -21.82
CA GLY A 59 -33.29 18.09 -22.57
C GLY A 59 -32.77 18.70 -23.88
N LEU A 60 -31.47 18.58 -24.19
CA LEU A 60 -30.87 19.28 -25.35
C LEU A 60 -31.08 18.53 -26.69
N PRO A 61 -31.22 19.25 -27.82
CA PRO A 61 -31.31 18.63 -29.15
C PRO A 61 -30.00 17.91 -29.52
N ARG A 62 -30.11 16.81 -30.30
CA ARG A 62 -29.01 15.87 -30.59
C ARG A 62 -27.73 16.53 -31.12
N VAL A 63 -27.86 17.61 -31.91
CA VAL A 63 -26.71 18.32 -32.49
C VAL A 63 -25.90 19.05 -31.41
N LEU A 64 -26.55 19.65 -30.41
CA LEU A 64 -25.85 20.32 -29.30
C LEU A 64 -25.21 19.34 -28.31
N ARG A 65 -25.76 18.13 -28.18
CA ARG A 65 -25.17 17.08 -27.33
C ARG A 65 -23.81 16.63 -27.86
N ALA A 66 -23.69 16.48 -29.18
CA ALA A 66 -22.44 16.04 -29.81
C ALA A 66 -21.32 17.08 -29.67
N THR A 67 -21.65 18.38 -29.75
CA THR A 67 -20.65 19.45 -29.55
C THR A 67 -20.24 19.57 -28.09
N ALA A 68 -21.17 19.44 -27.14
CA ALA A 68 -20.86 19.50 -25.71
C ALA A 68 -19.97 18.33 -25.26
N THR A 69 -20.20 17.11 -25.75
CA THR A 69 -19.33 15.96 -25.44
C THR A 69 -17.93 16.14 -26.02
N ALA A 70 -17.80 16.68 -27.24
CA ALA A 70 -16.49 16.93 -27.85
C ALA A 70 -15.64 17.95 -27.07
N VAL A 71 -16.26 19.02 -26.57
CA VAL A 71 -15.55 20.06 -25.78
C VAL A 71 -15.07 19.52 -24.44
N VAL A 72 -15.89 18.72 -23.74
CA VAL A 72 -15.51 18.14 -22.44
C VAL A 72 -14.37 17.12 -22.58
N VAL A 73 -14.42 16.26 -23.60
CA VAL A 73 -13.34 15.30 -23.88
C VAL A 73 -12.05 16.03 -24.28
N GLY A 74 -12.16 17.08 -25.11
CA GLY A 74 -11.01 17.90 -25.49
C GLY A 74 -10.34 18.61 -24.30
N ALA A 75 -11.13 19.17 -23.38
CA ALA A 75 -10.62 19.84 -22.19
C ALA A 75 -9.92 18.86 -21.21
N ALA A 76 -10.45 17.63 -21.06
CA ALA A 76 -9.83 16.61 -20.22
C ALA A 76 -8.46 16.15 -20.77
N ILE A 77 -8.37 15.92 -22.08
CA ILE A 77 -7.11 15.52 -22.74
C ILE A 77 -6.08 16.67 -22.69
N GLY A 78 -6.50 17.91 -22.95
CA GLY A 78 -5.64 19.09 -22.89
C GLY A 78 -5.10 19.36 -21.48
N SER A 79 -5.95 19.24 -20.45
CA SER A 79 -5.55 19.37 -19.04
C SER A 79 -4.51 18.32 -18.64
N MET A 80 -4.68 17.07 -19.07
CA MET A 80 -3.75 15.98 -18.75
C MET A 80 -2.36 16.21 -19.37
N LEU A 81 -2.30 16.68 -20.63
CA LEU A 81 -1.04 16.98 -21.30
C LEU A 81 -0.28 18.16 -20.66
N LEU A 82 -1.00 19.19 -20.19
CA LEU A 82 -0.37 20.31 -19.48
C LEU A 82 0.13 19.92 -18.08
N PHE A 83 -0.55 18.99 -17.41
CA PHE A 83 -0.14 18.52 -16.09
C PHE A 83 1.16 17.72 -16.14
N VAL A 84 1.30 16.80 -17.11
CA VAL A 84 2.52 15.98 -17.30
C VAL A 84 3.75 16.83 -17.62
N ARG A 85 3.58 17.95 -18.34
CA ARG A 85 4.70 18.87 -18.64
C ARG A 85 5.19 19.68 -17.45
N ARG A 86 4.36 19.90 -16.44
CA ARG A 86 4.68 20.77 -15.29
C ARG A 86 5.32 20.00 -14.13
N SER A 87 5.18 18.69 -14.09
CA SER A 87 5.66 17.82 -13.01
C SER A 87 7.06 17.22 -13.22
N SER A 88 7.90 17.87 -14.03
CA SER A 88 9.36 17.69 -13.92
C SER A 88 9.94 18.80 -13.04
N PRO A 89 9.96 18.66 -11.70
CA PRO A 89 10.93 19.40 -10.93
C PRO A 89 12.30 18.89 -11.38
N ALA A 90 13.09 19.79 -11.97
CA ALA A 90 14.51 19.56 -12.07
C ALA A 90 15.01 19.30 -10.64
N ASN A 91 15.34 18.04 -10.35
CA ASN A 91 16.24 17.73 -9.25
C ASN A 91 17.60 18.30 -9.68
N GLU A 92 17.71 19.61 -9.51
CA GLU A 92 18.94 20.34 -9.58
C GLU A 92 19.79 19.78 -8.45
N CYS A 93 20.70 18.89 -8.82
CA CYS A 93 21.69 18.31 -7.95
C CYS A 93 22.61 19.46 -7.52
N VAL A 94 22.23 20.17 -6.46
CA VAL A 94 23.09 21.15 -5.80
C VAL A 94 24.25 20.34 -5.20
N PRO A 95 25.48 20.45 -5.73
CA PRO A 95 26.62 19.77 -5.14
C PRO A 95 26.85 20.37 -3.75
N ALA A 96 26.64 19.57 -2.71
CA ALA A 96 27.01 19.96 -1.37
C ALA A 96 28.54 20.21 -1.34
N PRO A 97 29.02 21.35 -0.80
CA PRO A 97 30.44 21.59 -0.64
C PRO A 97 31.02 20.53 0.30
N VAL A 98 31.95 19.74 -0.24
CA VAL A 98 32.72 18.74 0.51
C VAL A 98 33.66 19.50 1.45
N ALA A 99 33.22 19.72 2.69
CA ALA A 99 34.12 20.10 3.76
C ALA A 99 35.00 18.89 4.11
N ALA A 100 36.28 18.97 3.76
CA ALA A 100 37.28 17.98 4.15
C ALA A 100 37.52 18.07 5.67
N THR A 101 36.78 17.28 6.44
CA THR A 101 37.12 17.03 7.85
C THR A 101 38.20 15.95 7.89
N THR A 102 39.45 16.38 8.03
CA THR A 102 40.57 15.52 8.41
C THR A 102 40.28 14.97 9.81
N VAL A 103 39.79 13.74 9.88
CA VAL A 103 39.64 12.98 11.12
C VAL A 103 41.04 12.53 11.53
N ALA A 104 41.60 13.20 12.54
CA ALA A 104 42.75 12.69 13.27
C ALA A 104 42.35 11.40 13.98
N ALA A 105 43.12 10.33 13.78
CA ALA A 105 42.92 9.03 14.40
C ALA A 105 43.05 9.14 15.93
N PRO A 106 41.99 8.84 16.71
CA PRO A 106 42.10 8.71 18.15
C PRO A 106 42.78 7.37 18.47
N PHE A 107 43.88 7.44 19.21
CA PHE A 107 44.51 6.28 19.83
C PHE A 107 43.56 5.75 20.92
N GLU A 108 42.96 4.59 20.68
CA GLU A 108 42.00 3.94 21.57
C GLU A 108 42.75 3.18 22.69
N PRO A 109 42.61 3.55 23.98
CA PRO A 109 43.05 2.69 25.08
C PRO A 109 42.17 1.43 25.17
N PRO A 110 42.68 0.32 25.73
CA PRO A 110 41.91 -0.91 25.88
C PRO A 110 40.66 -0.66 26.73
N ILE A 111 39.48 -0.77 26.10
CA ILE A 111 38.19 -0.60 26.76
C ILE A 111 37.90 -1.89 27.51
N ASP A 112 37.90 -1.78 28.84
CA ASP A 112 37.48 -2.85 29.75
C ASP A 112 35.98 -3.12 29.51
N VAL A 113 35.67 -4.34 29.09
CA VAL A 113 34.33 -4.77 28.67
C VAL A 113 33.46 -4.93 29.92
N THR A 114 33.00 -3.82 30.47
CA THR A 114 32.02 -3.82 31.55
C THR A 114 30.68 -4.19 30.90
N SER A 115 30.21 -5.41 31.14
CA SER A 115 28.89 -5.88 30.74
C SER A 115 27.82 -4.89 31.20
N GLU A 116 27.34 -4.07 30.27
CA GLU A 116 26.18 -3.22 30.46
C GLU A 116 24.97 -4.15 30.55
N ARG A 117 24.46 -4.27 31.77
CA ARG A 117 23.32 -5.10 32.16
C ARG A 117 22.10 -4.62 31.40
N GLU A 118 21.79 -5.32 30.31
CA GLU A 118 20.61 -5.13 29.47
C GLU A 118 19.35 -5.03 30.35
N ALA A 119 18.77 -3.82 30.37
CA ALA A 119 17.53 -3.57 31.09
C ALA A 119 16.42 -4.43 30.46
N PRO A 120 15.60 -5.13 31.26
CA PRO A 120 14.55 -5.99 30.74
C PRO A 120 13.60 -5.18 29.86
N ALA A 121 13.49 -5.55 28.59
CA ALA A 121 12.56 -4.94 27.67
C ALA A 121 11.13 -5.07 28.24
N PRO A 122 10.31 -4.00 28.23
CA PRO A 122 8.95 -4.05 28.74
C PRO A 122 8.12 -5.05 27.93
N THR A 123 7.81 -6.19 28.52
CA THR A 123 6.91 -7.18 27.93
C THR A 123 5.48 -6.71 28.15
N LEU A 124 4.88 -6.11 27.10
CA LEU A 124 3.45 -5.85 27.05
C LEU A 124 2.70 -7.18 27.02
N SER A 125 2.11 -7.56 28.15
CA SER A 125 1.25 -8.75 28.26
C SER A 125 0.02 -8.60 27.37
N VAL A 126 -0.23 -9.62 26.54
CA VAL A 126 -1.39 -9.71 25.63
C VAL A 126 -2.73 -9.64 26.39
N ASP A 127 -2.74 -10.03 27.67
CA ASP A 127 -3.92 -9.93 28.55
C ASP A 127 -4.35 -8.49 28.88
N ALA A 128 -3.50 -7.49 28.63
CA ALA A 128 -3.83 -6.08 28.85
C ALA A 128 -4.62 -5.45 27.69
N LEU A 129 -4.87 -6.20 26.61
CA LEU A 129 -5.71 -5.71 25.52
C LEU A 129 -7.18 -5.77 25.98
N PRO A 130 -7.94 -4.65 25.89
CA PRO A 130 -9.34 -4.63 26.28
C PRO A 130 -10.11 -5.65 25.44
N SER A 131 -10.63 -6.68 26.10
CA SER A 131 -11.55 -7.63 25.49
C SER A 131 -12.84 -6.89 25.11
N PHE A 132 -12.97 -6.58 23.82
CA PHE A 132 -14.23 -6.07 23.29
C PHE A 132 -15.31 -7.13 23.43
N VAL A 133 -16.25 -6.88 24.34
CA VAL A 133 -17.48 -7.66 24.44
C VAL A 133 -18.26 -7.44 23.15
N ALA A 134 -18.25 -8.43 22.27
CA ALA A 134 -19.00 -8.40 21.01
C ALA A 134 -20.49 -8.19 21.33
N THR A 135 -21.01 -7.01 21.00
CA THR A 135 -22.43 -6.71 21.12
C THR A 135 -23.19 -7.70 20.23
N PRO A 136 -24.16 -8.46 20.76
CA PRO A 136 -24.88 -9.46 19.99
C PRO A 136 -25.56 -8.79 18.79
N ALA A 137 -25.29 -9.33 17.60
CA ALA A 137 -25.85 -8.82 16.36
C ALA A 137 -27.39 -8.85 16.42
N PRO A 138 -28.08 -7.79 15.95
CA PRO A 138 -29.54 -7.76 15.94
C PRO A 138 -30.09 -8.88 15.06
N THR A 139 -30.93 -9.72 15.65
CA THR A 139 -31.69 -10.77 14.97
C THR A 139 -32.65 -10.12 13.97
N VAL A 140 -32.25 -10.07 12.69
CA VAL A 140 -33.13 -9.64 11.60
C VAL A 140 -34.17 -10.74 11.39
N GLN A 141 -35.40 -10.49 11.86
CA GLN A 141 -36.53 -11.38 11.61
C GLN A 141 -36.84 -11.46 10.11
N GLY A 142 -36.94 -12.70 9.63
CA GLY A 142 -37.11 -13.05 8.22
C GLY A 142 -38.37 -12.46 7.60
N ARG A 143 -38.16 -11.67 6.54
CA ARG A 143 -39.17 -11.36 5.55
C ARG A 143 -39.01 -12.34 4.40
N GLU A 144 -40.01 -13.18 4.17
CA GLU A 144 -40.05 -14.12 3.04
C GLU A 144 -39.83 -13.37 1.71
N PRO A 145 -38.80 -13.73 0.93
CA PRO A 145 -38.58 -13.13 -0.37
C PRO A 145 -39.52 -13.77 -1.40
N GLY A 146 -40.44 -12.96 -1.93
CA GLY A 146 -41.21 -13.29 -3.11
C GLY A 146 -40.28 -13.68 -4.26
N ARG A 147 -40.60 -14.81 -4.90
CA ARG A 147 -39.86 -15.48 -5.98
C ARG A 147 -39.84 -14.62 -7.25
N ALA A 148 -39.00 -13.59 -7.29
CA ALA A 148 -38.64 -12.88 -8.50
C ALA A 148 -37.57 -13.69 -9.24
N VAL A 149 -37.91 -14.22 -10.41
CA VAL A 149 -37.00 -14.91 -11.32
C VAL A 149 -36.09 -13.87 -11.97
N ALA A 150 -35.08 -13.40 -11.23
CA ALA A 150 -34.04 -12.53 -11.76
C ALA A 150 -33.03 -13.40 -12.53
N ARG A 151 -33.15 -13.40 -13.86
CA ARG A 151 -32.07 -13.78 -14.75
C ARG A 151 -31.03 -12.65 -14.74
N ASP A 152 -30.11 -12.70 -13.78
CA ASP A 152 -28.84 -11.98 -13.86
C ASP A 152 -27.71 -12.94 -13.51
N THR A 153 -27.35 -13.73 -14.50
CA THR A 153 -26.14 -14.56 -14.52
C THR A 153 -24.92 -13.67 -14.79
N THR A 154 -24.64 -12.71 -13.92
CA THR A 154 -23.27 -12.22 -13.81
C THR A 154 -22.57 -13.16 -12.83
N PRO A 155 -21.58 -13.95 -13.26
CA PRO A 155 -20.85 -14.83 -12.34
C PRO A 155 -20.30 -13.96 -11.21
N SER A 156 -20.73 -14.25 -9.98
CA SER A 156 -20.32 -13.53 -8.79
C SER A 156 -18.78 -13.48 -8.74
N ALA A 157 -18.22 -12.28 -8.81
CA ALA A 157 -16.78 -12.04 -8.80
C ALA A 157 -16.15 -12.27 -7.40
N ALA A 158 -16.97 -12.46 -6.36
CA ALA A 158 -16.49 -12.70 -5.00
C ALA A 158 -15.77 -14.06 -4.82
N PRO A 159 -16.32 -15.20 -5.28
CA PRO A 159 -15.63 -16.49 -5.20
C PRO A 159 -14.35 -16.59 -6.06
N SER A 160 -14.11 -15.69 -7.02
CA SER A 160 -12.83 -15.67 -7.76
C SER A 160 -11.71 -15.03 -6.94
N LEU A 161 -11.97 -13.93 -6.23
CA LEU A 161 -10.92 -13.22 -5.48
C LEU A 161 -10.37 -14.04 -4.31
N ALA A 162 -11.21 -14.75 -3.56
CA ALA A 162 -10.74 -15.59 -2.45
C ALA A 162 -9.80 -16.71 -2.92
N ARG A 163 -10.10 -17.32 -4.09
CA ARG A 163 -9.23 -18.34 -4.70
C ARG A 163 -7.93 -17.73 -5.23
N GLU A 164 -8.00 -16.55 -5.83
CA GLU A 164 -6.84 -15.82 -6.33
C GLU A 164 -5.88 -15.46 -5.18
N THR A 165 -6.41 -14.92 -4.07
CA THR A 165 -5.64 -14.61 -2.86
C THR A 165 -4.97 -15.85 -2.28
N LYS A 166 -5.68 -17.00 -2.23
CA LYS A 166 -5.09 -18.27 -1.76
C LYS A 166 -3.94 -18.74 -2.67
N SER A 167 -4.08 -18.57 -3.98
CA SER A 167 -3.02 -18.88 -4.95
C SER A 167 -1.79 -17.99 -4.76
N ILE A 168 -1.97 -16.68 -4.56
CA ILE A 168 -0.87 -15.76 -4.25
C ILE A 168 -0.19 -16.11 -2.91
N ALA A 169 -0.97 -16.45 -1.88
CA ALA A 169 -0.43 -16.85 -0.58
C ALA A 169 0.48 -18.09 -0.70
N LYS A 170 0.09 -19.09 -1.51
CA LYS A 170 0.92 -20.26 -1.83
C LYS A 170 2.23 -19.85 -2.51
N ILE A 171 2.20 -18.96 -3.50
CA ILE A 171 3.41 -18.48 -4.18
C ILE A 171 4.34 -17.77 -3.18
N ARG A 172 3.81 -16.89 -2.33
CA ARG A 172 4.58 -16.19 -1.29
C ARG A 172 5.25 -17.17 -0.32
N SER A 173 4.56 -18.22 0.13
CA SER A 173 5.16 -19.21 1.02
C SER A 173 6.32 -19.97 0.36
N LEU A 174 6.23 -20.24 -0.95
CA LEU A 174 7.30 -20.92 -1.69
C LEU A 174 8.52 -20.02 -1.87
N VAL A 175 8.31 -18.73 -2.20
CA VAL A 175 9.39 -17.73 -2.27
C VAL A 175 10.07 -17.57 -0.91
N ALA A 176 9.30 -17.47 0.18
CA ALA A 176 9.83 -17.35 1.53
C ALA A 176 10.63 -18.59 1.97
N ALA A 177 10.25 -19.78 1.50
CA ALA A 177 10.97 -21.03 1.71
C ALA A 177 12.18 -21.22 0.77
N GLN A 178 12.49 -20.23 -0.09
CA GLN A 178 13.51 -20.31 -1.14
C GLN A 178 13.31 -21.46 -2.15
N ASP A 179 12.08 -22.00 -2.24
CA ASP A 179 11.69 -22.96 -3.27
C ASP A 179 11.27 -22.20 -4.54
N PHE A 180 12.27 -21.65 -5.23
CA PHE A 180 12.03 -20.83 -6.41
C PHE A 180 11.45 -21.63 -7.59
N ALA A 181 11.83 -22.91 -7.73
CA ALA A 181 11.28 -23.79 -8.75
C ALA A 181 9.78 -24.05 -8.50
N GLY A 182 9.42 -24.37 -7.25
CA GLY A 182 8.02 -24.52 -6.84
C GLY A 182 7.23 -23.23 -7.02
N ALA A 183 7.81 -22.08 -6.67
CA ALA A 183 7.17 -20.78 -6.85
C ALA A 183 6.85 -20.50 -8.33
N LEU A 184 7.79 -20.74 -9.25
CA LEU A 184 7.59 -20.54 -10.69
C LEU A 184 6.51 -21.47 -11.26
N ALA A 185 6.45 -22.73 -10.80
CA ALA A 185 5.38 -23.65 -11.19
C ALA A 185 4.01 -23.15 -10.68
N ALA A 186 3.93 -22.70 -9.44
CA ALA A 186 2.70 -22.14 -8.86
C ALA A 186 2.26 -20.83 -9.56
N ILE A 187 3.19 -20.02 -10.05
CA ILE A 187 2.90 -18.82 -10.85
C ILE A 187 2.30 -19.20 -12.21
N ALA A 188 2.83 -20.24 -12.88
CA ALA A 188 2.25 -20.72 -14.13
C ALA A 188 0.82 -21.25 -13.93
N GLU A 189 0.57 -21.98 -12.84
CA GLU A 189 -0.77 -22.42 -12.42
C GLU A 189 -1.70 -21.22 -12.16
N HIS A 190 -1.21 -20.19 -11.46
CA HIS A 190 -1.99 -18.98 -11.22
C HIS A 190 -2.40 -18.28 -12.52
N ARG A 191 -1.47 -18.10 -13.47
CA ARG A 191 -1.74 -17.42 -14.74
C ARG A 191 -2.77 -18.14 -15.60
N SER A 192 -2.77 -19.46 -15.59
CA SER A 192 -3.78 -20.24 -16.34
C SER A 192 -5.16 -20.18 -15.67
N ALA A 193 -5.20 -20.17 -14.33
CA ALA A 193 -6.44 -20.07 -13.56
C ALA A 193 -7.05 -18.65 -13.56
N PHE A 194 -6.21 -17.60 -13.65
CA PHE A 194 -6.62 -16.20 -13.49
C PHE A 194 -6.04 -15.27 -14.58
N PRO A 195 -6.33 -15.48 -15.88
CA PRO A 195 -5.73 -14.69 -16.98
C PRO A 195 -6.07 -13.19 -16.97
N GLY A 196 -7.09 -12.77 -16.21
CA GLY A 196 -7.45 -11.37 -15.96
C GLY A 196 -7.67 -11.09 -14.48
N GLY A 197 -6.92 -11.79 -13.61
CA GLY A 197 -7.01 -11.65 -12.16
C GLY A 197 -6.61 -10.27 -11.65
N LEU A 198 -7.19 -9.85 -10.52
CA LEU A 198 -6.90 -8.55 -9.91
C LEU A 198 -5.49 -8.49 -9.30
N LEU A 199 -4.88 -9.64 -9.01
CA LEU A 199 -3.57 -9.79 -8.38
C LEU A 199 -2.46 -10.14 -9.38
N GLY A 200 -2.69 -9.91 -10.68
CA GLY A 200 -1.69 -10.20 -11.72
C GLY A 200 -0.37 -9.43 -11.58
N GLN A 201 -0.40 -8.19 -11.08
CA GLN A 201 0.82 -7.42 -10.79
C GLN A 201 1.63 -8.04 -9.65
N GLU A 202 0.97 -8.45 -8.56
CA GLU A 202 1.63 -9.13 -7.44
C GLU A 202 2.25 -10.46 -7.88
N ALA A 203 1.52 -11.26 -8.68
CA ALA A 203 2.06 -12.50 -9.26
C ALA A 203 3.32 -12.24 -10.11
N SER A 204 3.34 -11.16 -10.89
CA SER A 204 4.49 -10.78 -11.72
C SER A 204 5.69 -10.35 -10.89
N VAL A 205 5.47 -9.64 -9.78
CA VAL A 205 6.54 -9.26 -8.84
C VAL A 205 7.15 -10.49 -8.17
N LEU A 206 6.30 -11.44 -7.74
CA LEU A 206 6.76 -12.70 -7.16
C LEU A 206 7.50 -13.58 -8.18
N GLU A 207 7.15 -13.53 -9.46
CA GLU A 207 7.92 -14.17 -10.54
C GLU A 207 9.31 -13.55 -10.67
N ILE A 208 9.41 -12.21 -10.69
CA ILE A 208 10.70 -11.53 -10.74
C ILE A 208 11.55 -11.94 -9.54
N GLU A 209 10.97 -11.95 -8.33
CA GLU A 209 11.67 -12.36 -7.12
C GLU A 209 12.14 -13.82 -7.17
N ALA A 210 11.29 -14.75 -7.61
CA ALA A 210 11.65 -16.16 -7.77
C ALA A 210 12.75 -16.36 -8.82
N LEU A 211 12.66 -15.68 -9.97
CA LEU A 211 13.70 -15.72 -11.00
C LEU A 211 15.03 -15.15 -10.48
N ARG A 212 14.99 -14.05 -9.72
CA ARG A 212 16.20 -13.46 -9.13
C ARG A 212 16.80 -14.35 -8.05
N GLY A 213 15.98 -14.98 -7.22
CA GLY A 213 16.44 -15.93 -6.20
C GLY A 213 17.06 -17.20 -6.79
N ALA A 214 16.62 -17.63 -7.97
CA ALA A 214 17.19 -18.74 -8.72
C ALA A 214 18.38 -18.37 -9.62
N ASP A 215 18.90 -17.14 -9.52
CA ASP A 215 19.94 -16.58 -10.39
C ASP A 215 19.63 -16.69 -11.90
N ASP A 216 18.35 -16.69 -12.27
CA ASP A 216 17.91 -16.80 -13.65
C ASP A 216 18.05 -15.43 -14.37
N PRO A 217 18.77 -15.35 -15.51
CA PRO A 217 18.95 -14.10 -16.25
C PRO A 217 17.63 -13.52 -16.78
N ARG A 218 16.56 -14.32 -16.89
CA ARG A 218 15.22 -13.84 -17.21
C ARG A 218 14.68 -12.86 -16.17
N GLY A 219 15.09 -12.98 -14.89
CA GLY A 219 14.61 -12.10 -13.83
C GLY A 219 14.90 -10.62 -14.09
N CYS A 220 16.09 -10.30 -14.60
CA CYS A 220 16.46 -8.93 -14.95
C CYS A 220 15.67 -8.38 -16.15
N ARG A 221 15.34 -9.23 -17.12
CA ARG A 221 14.52 -8.83 -18.28
C ARG A 221 13.06 -8.63 -17.86
N ALA A 222 12.52 -9.56 -17.07
CA ALA A 222 11.16 -9.48 -16.54
C ALA A 222 10.95 -8.24 -15.67
N GLY A 223 11.91 -7.92 -14.79
CA GLY A 223 11.81 -6.74 -13.94
C GLY A 223 11.84 -5.43 -14.74
N ARG A 224 12.68 -5.31 -15.78
CA ARG A 224 12.68 -4.14 -16.67
C ARG A 224 11.36 -4.01 -17.42
N ALA A 225 10.88 -5.09 -18.03
CA ALA A 225 9.60 -5.10 -18.73
C ALA A 225 8.43 -4.73 -17.81
N PHE A 226 8.44 -5.16 -16.54
CA PHE A 226 7.44 -4.77 -15.56
C PHE A 226 7.45 -3.27 -15.27
N LEU A 227 8.65 -2.68 -15.09
CA LEU A 227 8.80 -1.25 -14.84
C LEU A 227 8.37 -0.40 -16.04
N ASP A 228 8.66 -0.87 -17.26
CA ASP A 228 8.24 -0.20 -18.50
C ASP A 228 6.70 -0.25 -18.67
N ALA A 229 6.09 -1.40 -18.38
CA ALA A 229 4.64 -1.59 -18.50
C ALA A 229 3.85 -0.91 -17.37
N HIS A 230 4.44 -0.76 -16.18
CA HIS A 230 3.76 -0.27 -14.97
C HIS A 230 4.57 0.79 -14.22
N PRO A 231 4.84 1.96 -14.83
CA PRO A 231 5.70 2.99 -14.26
C PRO A 231 5.17 3.60 -12.96
N GLU A 232 3.86 3.56 -12.72
CA GLU A 232 3.19 4.09 -11.51
C GLU A 232 2.74 2.99 -10.53
N SER A 233 3.18 1.73 -10.72
CA SER A 233 2.78 0.64 -9.82
C SER A 233 3.30 0.85 -8.40
N ALA A 234 2.47 0.49 -7.41
CA ALA A 234 2.86 0.42 -6.01
C ALA A 234 4.08 -0.51 -5.77
N HIS A 235 4.34 -1.46 -6.68
CA HIS A 235 5.45 -2.40 -6.59
C HIS A 235 6.78 -1.88 -7.16
N ARG A 236 6.79 -0.68 -7.77
CA ARG A 236 7.96 -0.13 -8.46
C ARG A 236 9.23 -0.15 -7.60
N VAL A 237 9.15 0.37 -6.37
CA VAL A 237 10.31 0.44 -5.46
C VAL A 237 10.88 -0.95 -5.15
N ARG A 238 10.01 -1.94 -4.93
CA ARG A 238 10.41 -3.33 -4.67
C ARG A 238 11.11 -3.93 -5.89
N VAL A 239 10.54 -3.77 -7.08
CA VAL A 239 11.14 -4.30 -8.32
C VAL A 239 12.49 -3.63 -8.61
N MET A 240 12.60 -2.31 -8.43
CA MET A 240 13.89 -1.61 -8.56
C MET A 240 14.95 -2.15 -7.59
N SER A 241 14.58 -2.52 -6.37
CA SER A 241 15.49 -3.13 -5.41
C SER A 241 16.00 -4.50 -5.89
N LEU A 242 15.13 -5.34 -6.45
CA LEU A 242 15.48 -6.66 -6.99
C LEU A 242 16.43 -6.57 -8.20
N LEU A 243 16.39 -5.46 -8.92
CA LEU A 243 17.23 -5.22 -10.09
C LEU A 243 18.61 -4.64 -9.78
N ARG A 244 18.91 -4.23 -8.53
CA ARG A 244 20.24 -3.66 -8.21
C ARG A 244 21.39 -4.61 -8.45
N SER A 245 21.15 -5.92 -8.33
CA SER A 245 22.13 -6.97 -8.63
C SER A 245 22.17 -7.38 -10.11
N CYS A 246 21.37 -6.75 -10.97
CA CYS A 246 21.41 -6.95 -12.42
C CYS A 246 22.46 -6.06 -13.10
N GLY A 247 23.56 -5.75 -12.40
CA GLY A 247 24.62 -4.85 -12.87
C GLY A 247 25.02 -5.10 -14.32
N GLU A 248 25.27 -3.98 -15.01
CA GLU A 248 25.39 -3.77 -16.46
C GLU A 248 26.32 -4.74 -17.20
#